data_AF-A0A535TC94-F1
#
_entry.id   AF-A0A535TC94-F1
#
_cell.length_a   1.000
_cell.length_b   1.000
_cell.length_c   1.000
_cell.angle_alpha   90.00
_cell.angle_beta   90.00
_cell.angle_gamma   90.00
#
_symmetry.space_group_name_H-M   'P 1'
#
loop_
_entity.id
_entity.type
_entity.pdbx_description
1 polymer ?
#
loop_
_entity_poly.entity_id
_entity_poly.type
_entity_poly.pdbx_seq_one_letter_code
_entity_poly.pdbx_strand_id
1 'polypeptide(L)'
;MTLDISREQARRFLALYHFMPTDVAGTMERLATVQYDPLNPVGRNSDLVFQARVPGYQVDDWQKAAYSDRLIYDAWDKQACLVPVSDWPMRALIREKYRPYHDRE
;
A
#
# COMPACT_ATOMS: atom_id res chain seq x y z
N MET A 1 30.43 -4.83 -8.80
CA MET A 1 29.91 -4.93 -10.18
C MET A 1 28.82 -3.89 -10.32
N THR A 2 29.02 -2.89 -11.18
CA THR A 2 28.04 -1.84 -11.47
C THR A 2 27.12 -2.31 -12.60
N LEU A 3 25.83 -2.02 -12.47
CA LEU A 3 24.79 -2.42 -13.42
C LEU A 3 24.24 -1.14 -14.08
N ASP A 4 24.48 -0.98 -15.38
CA ASP A 4 24.01 0.18 -16.14
C ASP A 4 22.68 -0.15 -16.84
N ILE A 5 21.65 0.66 -16.57
CA ILE A 5 20.32 0.52 -17.19
C ILE A 5 19.93 1.83 -17.87
N SER A 6 19.35 1.74 -19.07
CA SER A 6 18.77 2.90 -19.74
C SER A 6 17.46 3.32 -19.08
N ARG A 7 17.03 4.57 -19.31
CA ARG A 7 15.71 5.05 -18.83
C ARG A 7 14.56 4.20 -19.35
N GLU A 8 14.67 3.68 -20.58
CA GLU A 8 13.65 2.81 -21.17
C GLU A 8 13.58 1.46 -20.46
N GLN A 9 14.74 0.87 -20.16
CA GLN A 9 14.83 -0.39 -19.41
C GLN A 9 14.30 -0.21 -17.99
N ALA A 10 14.65 0.88 -17.30
CA ALA A 10 14.15 1.19 -15.96
C ALA A 10 12.62 1.35 -15.95
N ARG A 11 12.05 2.09 -16.91
CA ARG A 11 10.60 2.26 -17.05
C ARG A 11 9.90 0.92 -17.28
N ARG A 12 10.42 0.10 -18.20
CA ARG A 12 9.86 -1.23 -18.49
C ARG A 12 9.95 -2.14 -17.28
N PHE A 13 11.08 -2.12 -16.57
CA PHE A 13 11.27 -2.88 -15.34
C PHE A 13 10.25 -2.48 -14.27
N LEU A 14 10.12 -1.18 -13.97
CA LEU A 14 9.18 -0.69 -12.95
C LEU A 14 7.72 -1.03 -13.31
N ALA A 15 7.33 -0.87 -14.58
CA ALA A 15 6.00 -1.25 -15.03
C ALA A 15 5.73 -2.75 -14.85
N LEU A 16 6.67 -3.60 -15.26
CA LEU A 16 6.51 -5.06 -15.10
C LEU A 16 6.52 -5.48 -13.63
N TYR A 17 7.41 -4.91 -12.82
CA TYR A 17 7.53 -5.23 -11.39
C TYR A 17 6.27 -4.84 -10.62
N HIS A 18 5.79 -3.60 -10.80
CA HIS A 18 4.65 -3.08 -10.03
C HIS A 18 3.28 -3.58 -10.50
N PHE A 19 3.17 -4.15 -11.71
CA PHE A 19 1.93 -4.70 -12.25
C PHE A 19 1.96 -6.22 -12.47
N MET A 20 3.04 -6.90 -12.07
CA MET A 20 3.07 -8.37 -12.06
C MET A 20 1.91 -8.88 -11.17
N PRO A 21 1.01 -9.73 -11.67
CA PRO A 21 -0.10 -10.21 -10.87
C PRO A 21 0.36 -10.95 -9.60
N THR A 22 -0.32 -10.73 -8.48
CA THR A 22 -0.03 -11.34 -7.18
C THR A 22 -1.24 -11.20 -6.26
N ASP A 23 -1.20 -11.70 -5.03
CA ASP A 23 -2.21 -11.41 -4.00
C ASP A 23 -2.04 -10.03 -3.35
N VAL A 24 -2.91 -9.70 -2.38
CA VAL A 24 -2.82 -8.44 -1.62
C VAL A 24 -1.49 -8.32 -0.90
N ALA A 25 -1.00 -9.41 -0.29
CA ALA A 25 0.26 -9.42 0.46
C ALA A 25 1.47 -9.09 -0.45
N GLY A 26 1.60 -9.77 -1.60
CA GLY A 26 2.67 -9.49 -2.55
C GLY A 26 2.53 -8.11 -3.21
N THR A 27 1.31 -7.59 -3.36
CA THR A 27 1.13 -6.19 -3.81
C THR A 27 1.70 -5.23 -2.77
N MET A 28 1.41 -5.46 -1.49
CA MET A 28 1.90 -4.64 -0.39
C MET A 28 3.41 -4.76 -0.19
N GLU A 29 4.00 -5.93 -0.39
CA GLU A 29 5.46 -6.12 -0.38
C GLU A 29 6.15 -5.24 -1.44
N ARG A 30 5.56 -5.12 -2.63
CA ARG A 30 6.15 -4.35 -3.74
C ARG A 30 5.90 -2.85 -3.65
N LEU A 31 4.72 -2.44 -3.17
CA LEU A 31 4.33 -1.03 -3.09
C LEU A 31 4.68 -0.39 -1.76
N ALA A 32 4.79 -1.17 -0.67
CA ALA A 32 4.96 -0.78 0.72
C ALA A 32 3.84 0.11 1.31
N THR A 33 3.12 0.86 0.48
CA THR A 33 2.08 1.79 0.91
C THR A 33 1.05 1.97 -0.20
N VAL A 34 -0.22 2.02 0.17
CA VAL A 34 -1.34 2.30 -0.74
C VAL A 34 -2.21 3.36 -0.09
N GLN A 35 -2.48 4.46 -0.78
CA GLN A 35 -3.27 5.54 -0.20
C GLN A 35 -4.68 5.06 0.15
N TYR A 36 -5.09 5.31 1.40
CA TYR A 36 -6.41 5.01 1.94
C TYR A 36 -7.34 6.21 1.68
N ASP A 37 -7.58 6.48 0.39
CA ASP A 37 -8.44 7.56 -0.06
C ASP A 37 -9.91 7.10 -0.11
N PRO A 38 -10.81 7.67 0.70
CA PRO A 38 -12.22 7.29 0.73
C PRO A 38 -13.03 7.86 -0.45
N LEU A 39 -12.46 8.78 -1.26
CA LEU A 39 -13.16 9.31 -2.42
C LEU A 39 -13.53 8.19 -3.39
N ASN A 40 -14.81 8.18 -3.80
CA ASN A 40 -15.36 7.10 -4.62
C ASN A 40 -16.18 7.59 -5.84
N PRO A 41 -15.65 8.50 -6.69
CA PRO A 41 -16.33 8.85 -7.93
C PRO A 41 -16.29 7.71 -8.96
N VAL A 42 -15.24 6.88 -8.94
CA VAL A 42 -15.02 5.76 -9.89
C VAL A 42 -14.51 4.48 -9.20
N GLY A 43 -14.48 4.44 -7.87
CA GLY A 43 -13.79 3.45 -7.05
C GLY A 43 -12.92 4.13 -5.99
N ARG A 44 -12.84 3.54 -4.79
CA ARG A 44 -11.87 3.94 -3.76
C ARG A 44 -10.47 3.58 -4.23
N ASN A 45 -9.47 4.40 -3.89
CA ASN A 45 -8.12 4.21 -4.41
C ASN A 45 -7.53 2.84 -4.05
N SER A 46 -7.76 2.33 -2.84
CA SER A 46 -7.31 1.00 -2.43
C SER A 46 -7.86 -0.09 -3.36
N ASP A 47 -9.15 -0.06 -3.67
CA ASP A 47 -9.78 -1.02 -4.58
C ASP A 47 -9.22 -0.93 -5.99
N LEU A 48 -9.02 0.28 -6.53
CA LEU A 48 -8.44 0.47 -7.86
C LEU A 48 -6.99 -0.06 -7.94
N VAL A 49 -6.19 0.18 -6.89
CA VAL A 49 -4.80 -0.27 -6.82
C VAL A 49 -4.71 -1.80 -6.76
N PHE A 50 -5.50 -2.44 -5.90
CA PHE A 50 -5.48 -3.89 -5.76
C PHE A 50 -6.13 -4.60 -6.95
N GLN A 51 -7.24 -4.11 -7.48
CA GLN A 51 -7.89 -4.69 -8.66
C GLN A 51 -6.94 -4.77 -9.87
N ALA A 52 -6.09 -3.76 -10.06
CA ALA A 52 -5.12 -3.73 -11.15
C ALA A 52 -4.00 -4.78 -11.03
N ARG A 53 -3.85 -5.44 -9.88
CA ARG A 53 -2.71 -6.31 -9.53
C ARG A 53 -3.11 -7.68 -9.02
N VAL A 54 -4.32 -7.82 -8.49
CA VAL A 54 -4.81 -9.03 -7.84
C VAL A 54 -5.87 -9.69 -8.72
N PRO A 55 -5.55 -10.82 -9.38
CA PRO A 55 -6.52 -11.54 -10.19
C PRO A 55 -7.76 -11.94 -9.37
N GLY A 56 -8.96 -11.62 -9.88
CA GLY A 56 -10.22 -11.97 -9.23
C GLY A 56 -10.63 -11.06 -8.06
N TYR A 57 -9.85 -10.02 -7.75
CA TYR A 57 -10.13 -9.07 -6.68
C TYR A 57 -11.56 -8.50 -6.76
N GLN A 58 -12.26 -8.54 -5.63
CA GLN A 58 -13.54 -7.88 -5.42
C GLN A 58 -13.37 -6.62 -4.56
N VAL A 59 -14.27 -5.66 -4.76
CA VAL A 59 -14.34 -4.45 -3.93
C VAL A 59 -14.37 -4.86 -2.46
N ASP A 60 -13.54 -4.19 -1.66
CA ASP A 60 -13.39 -4.42 -0.22
C ASP A 60 -12.65 -5.71 0.19
N ASP A 61 -12.08 -6.50 -0.73
CA ASP A 61 -11.21 -7.65 -0.37
C ASP A 61 -10.02 -7.24 0.51
N TRP A 62 -9.53 -6.00 0.36
CA TRP A 62 -8.49 -5.42 1.22
C TRP A 62 -8.90 -5.39 2.71
N GLN A 63 -10.19 -5.31 3.03
CA GLN A 63 -10.69 -5.27 4.41
C GLN A 63 -10.41 -6.57 5.14
N LYS A 64 -10.49 -7.73 4.46
CA LYS A 64 -10.09 -9.00 5.05
C LYS A 64 -8.62 -8.98 5.44
N ALA A 65 -7.76 -8.49 4.53
CA ALA A 65 -6.33 -8.34 4.81
C ALA A 65 -6.06 -7.40 6.00
N ALA A 66 -6.86 -6.35 6.17
CA ALA A 66 -6.71 -5.39 7.25
C ALA A 66 -7.24 -5.92 8.60
N TYR A 67 -8.51 -6.33 8.63
CA TYR A 67 -9.25 -6.54 9.88
C TYR A 67 -9.31 -8.00 10.32
N SER A 68 -9.24 -8.95 9.38
CA SER A 68 -9.27 -10.38 9.69
C SER A 68 -7.85 -10.94 9.77
N ASP A 69 -7.07 -10.78 8.71
CA ASP A 69 -5.75 -11.40 8.57
C ASP A 69 -4.64 -10.54 9.21
N ARG A 70 -4.92 -9.27 9.50
CA ARG A 70 -3.98 -8.30 10.11
C ARG A 70 -2.65 -8.19 9.36
N LEU A 71 -2.71 -8.22 8.04
CA LEU A 71 -1.57 -8.06 7.14
C LEU A 71 -1.22 -6.59 6.93
N ILE A 72 -2.24 -5.74 6.91
CA ILE A 72 -2.13 -4.29 6.71
C ILE A 72 -2.94 -3.54 7.76
N TYR A 73 -2.59 -2.27 7.96
CA TYR A 73 -3.35 -1.36 8.82
C TYR A 73 -3.27 0.07 8.25
N ASP A 74 -4.16 0.95 8.69
CA ASP A 74 -4.13 2.36 8.32
C ASP A 74 -3.09 3.13 9.13
N ALA A 75 -2.27 3.93 8.43
CA ALA A 75 -1.23 4.75 9.03
C ALA A 75 -0.99 6.02 8.21
N TRP A 76 -0.31 6.98 8.83
CA TRP A 76 0.21 8.14 8.12
C TRP A 76 1.50 7.78 7.36
N ASP A 77 1.48 8.03 6.04
CA ASP A 77 2.64 7.95 5.14
C ASP A 77 2.53 9.04 4.06
N LYS A 78 3.01 10.24 4.40
CA LYS A 78 2.69 11.54 3.74
C LYS A 78 1.20 11.92 3.82
N GLN A 79 0.28 10.98 3.60
CA GLN A 79 -1.18 11.07 3.74
C GLN A 79 -1.71 9.77 4.39
N ALA A 80 -3.04 9.60 4.51
CA ALA A 80 -3.62 8.37 5.02
C ALA A 80 -3.37 7.21 4.04
N CYS A 81 -2.80 6.12 4.54
CA CYS A 81 -2.40 4.96 3.74
C CYS A 81 -2.68 3.64 4.46
N LEU A 82 -2.89 2.57 3.68
CA LEU A 82 -2.75 1.19 4.11
C LEU A 82 -1.26 0.83 4.02
N VAL A 83 -0.71 0.25 5.09
CA VAL A 83 0.70 -0.14 5.19
C VAL A 83 0.84 -1.53 5.83
N PRO A 84 1.93 -2.27 5.57
CA PRO A 84 2.16 -3.58 6.20
C PRO A 84 2.24 -3.46 7.72
N VAL A 85 1.67 -4.42 8.44
CA VAL A 85 1.81 -4.48 9.91
C VAL A 85 3.27 -4.68 10.33
N SER A 86 4.10 -5.29 9.49
CA SER A 86 5.55 -5.41 9.71
C SER A 86 6.27 -4.05 9.82
N ASP A 87 5.71 -2.98 9.25
CA ASP A 87 6.29 -1.63 9.33
C ASP A 87 6.01 -0.95 10.67
N TRP A 88 5.20 -1.55 11.55
CA TRP A 88 4.81 -0.95 12.82
C TRP A 88 6.00 -0.44 13.65
N PRO A 89 7.12 -1.18 13.82
CA PRO A 89 8.28 -0.66 14.55
C PRO A 89 8.94 0.53 13.84
N MET A 90 9.06 0.48 12.50
CA MET A 90 9.68 1.55 11.71
C MET A 90 8.88 2.86 11.75
N ARG A 91 7.55 2.76 11.91
CA ARG A 91 6.64 3.91 11.97
C ARG A 91 6.48 4.50 13.37
N ALA A 92 7.27 4.08 14.36
CA ALA A 92 7.21 4.60 15.73
C ALA A 92 7.39 6.13 15.81
N LEU A 93 8.31 6.69 15.03
CA LEU A 93 8.55 8.14 14.98
C LEU A 93 7.34 8.92 14.42
N ILE A 94 6.61 8.33 13.47
CA ILE A 94 5.40 8.93 12.92
C ILE A 94 4.32 8.95 14.00
N ARG A 95 4.09 7.82 14.70
CA ARG A 95 3.12 7.77 15.80
C ARG A 95 3.47 8.73 16.94
N GLU A 96 4.75 8.85 17.30
CA GLU A 96 5.22 9.83 18.28
C GLU A 96 4.88 11.26 17.85
N LYS A 97 5.22 11.62 16.60
CA LYS A 97 4.96 12.94 16.05
C LYS A 97 3.48 13.31 16.07
N TYR A 98 2.60 12.35 15.78
CA TYR A 98 1.16 12.58 15.72
C TYR A 98 0.42 12.26 17.02
N ARG A 99 1.08 11.74 18.07
CA ARG A 99 0.47 11.44 19.38
C ARG A 99 -0.38 12.59 19.94
N PRO A 100 0.05 13.86 19.92
CA PRO A 100 -0.75 14.96 20.46
C PRO A 100 -2.07 15.23 19.72
N TYR A 101 -2.29 14.65 18.54
CA TYR A 101 -3.55 14.75 17.80
C TYR A 101 -4.50 13.58 18.13
N HIS A 102 -3.96 12.43 18.52
CA HIS A 102 -4.76 11.27 18.93
C HIS A 102 -5.33 11.44 20.34
N ASP A 103 -4.62 12.12 21.23
CA ASP A 103 -5.03 12.32 22.63
C ASP A 103 -6.02 13.51 22.81
N ARG A 104 -6.56 14.06 21.71
CA ARG A 104 -7.49 15.21 21.72
C ARG A 104 -8.97 14.83 21.61
N GLU A 105 -9.25 13.56 21.38
CA GLU A 105 -10.59 12.96 21.43
C GLU A 105 -10.82 12.28 22.79
#